data_AF-A0A0D0SFG2-F1
#
_entry.id   AF-A0A0D0SFG2-F1
#
_cell.length_a   1.000
_cell.length_b   1.000
_cell.length_c   1.000
_cell.angle_alpha   90.00
_cell.angle_beta   90.00
_cell.angle_gamma   90.00
#
_symmetry.space_group_name_H-M   'P 1'
#
loop_
_entity.id
_entity.type
_entity.pdbx_description
1 polymer ?
#
loop_
_entity_poly.entity_id
_entity_poly.type
_entity_poly.pdbx_seq_one_letter_code
_entity_poly.pdbx_strand_id
1 'polypeptide(L)'
;MGWAKPVQINPGYYKNPKLGTVLVSLAGPIMNFIIAFISMFGIGVILKIDPTFLFAETGAGSITYKVLINLVGLNIGLGIFNLIPIPPLDGSKVLSAVLPEKYYFGYMKYEHYFMIVLLIAVYMGFLSAPINALNDLVFEGMFEVVRIIFRF
;
A
#
# COMPACT_ATOMS: atom_id res chain seq x y z
N MET A 1 -22.02 -14.94 8.96
CA MET A 1 -20.64 -14.56 8.60
C MET A 1 -20.40 -14.92 7.13
N GLY A 2 -20.82 -14.06 6.20
CA GLY A 2 -20.57 -14.26 4.78
C GLY A 2 -19.16 -13.79 4.47
N TRP A 3 -18.24 -14.71 4.22
CA TRP A 3 -16.92 -14.33 3.70
C TRP A 3 -17.11 -13.87 2.26
N ALA A 4 -16.63 -12.67 1.95
CA ALA A 4 -16.63 -12.18 0.58
C ALA A 4 -15.84 -13.18 -0.28
N LYS A 5 -16.51 -13.78 -1.28
CA LYS A 5 -15.84 -14.62 -2.26
C LYS A 5 -14.86 -13.71 -3.01
N PRO A 6 -13.55 -13.99 -2.99
CA PRO A 6 -12.58 -13.14 -3.65
C PRO A 6 -12.95 -13.02 -5.13
N VAL A 7 -12.83 -11.81 -5.67
CA VAL A 7 -13.09 -11.56 -7.09
C VAL A 7 -12.11 -12.40 -7.89
N GLN A 8 -12.62 -13.42 -8.58
CA GLN A 8 -11.80 -14.28 -9.41
C GLN A 8 -11.48 -13.53 -10.71
N ILE A 9 -10.24 -13.12 -10.86
CA ILE A 9 -9.71 -12.69 -12.15
C ILE A 9 -9.57 -13.92 -13.05
N ASN A 10 -10.01 -13.82 -14.30
CA ASN A 10 -9.80 -14.86 -15.31
C ASN A 10 -8.72 -14.36 -16.31
N PRO A 11 -7.47 -14.86 -16.20
CA PRO A 11 -6.38 -14.44 -17.08
C PRO A 11 -6.62 -14.73 -18.58
N GLY A 12 -7.56 -15.63 -18.90
CA GLY A 12 -7.87 -16.02 -20.27
C GLY A 12 -8.54 -14.93 -21.12
N TYR A 13 -9.02 -13.84 -20.51
CA TYR A 13 -9.56 -12.69 -21.25
C TYR A 13 -8.51 -11.64 -21.61
N TYR A 14 -7.29 -11.73 -21.09
CA TYR A 14 -6.23 -10.77 -21.42
C TYR A 14 -5.53 -11.16 -22.73
N LYS A 15 -5.22 -10.15 -23.56
CA LYS A 15 -4.35 -10.33 -24.74
C LYS A 15 -3.00 -10.95 -24.37
N ASN A 16 -2.48 -10.61 -23.19
CA ASN A 16 -1.32 -11.26 -22.58
C ASN A 16 -1.66 -11.61 -21.11
N PRO A 17 -1.92 -12.89 -20.81
CA PRO A 17 -2.36 -13.34 -19.48
C PRO A 17 -1.45 -12.94 -18.33
N LYS A 18 -0.12 -12.97 -18.54
CA LYS A 18 0.86 -12.60 -17.50
C LYS A 18 0.83 -11.11 -17.23
N LEU A 19 0.94 -10.29 -18.27
CA LEU A 19 0.91 -8.83 -18.12
C LEU A 19 -0.42 -8.33 -17.56
N GLY A 20 -1.55 -8.87 -18.02
CA GLY A 20 -2.87 -8.50 -17.48
C GLY A 20 -2.99 -8.82 -15.99
N THR A 21 -2.46 -9.95 -15.56
CA THR A 21 -2.44 -10.36 -14.14
C THR A 21 -1.58 -9.41 -13.29
N VAL A 22 -0.38 -9.04 -13.79
CA VAL A 22 0.50 -8.07 -13.11
C VAL A 22 -0.16 -6.71 -12.97
N LEU A 23 -0.70 -6.18 -14.07
CA LEU A 23 -1.33 -4.85 -14.07
C LEU A 23 -2.50 -4.77 -13.10
N VAL A 24 -3.36 -5.80 -13.06
CA VAL A 24 -4.48 -5.84 -12.12
C VAL A 24 -4.01 -6.02 -10.68
N SER A 25 -2.95 -6.81 -10.45
CA SER A 25 -2.38 -6.95 -9.11
C SER A 25 -1.75 -5.65 -8.59
N LEU A 26 -1.12 -4.86 -9.46
CA LEU A 26 -0.51 -3.59 -9.10
C LEU A 26 -1.55 -2.47 -8.89
N ALA A 27 -2.75 -2.60 -9.47
CA ALA A 27 -3.79 -1.58 -9.35
C ALA A 27 -4.18 -1.31 -7.88
N GLY A 28 -4.21 -2.34 -7.03
CA GLY A 28 -4.48 -2.20 -5.60
C GLY A 28 -3.42 -1.37 -4.87
N PRO A 29 -2.15 -1.79 -4.84
CA PRO A 29 -1.05 -1.01 -4.26
C PRO A 29 -0.94 0.41 -4.81
N ILE A 30 -1.08 0.58 -6.13
CA ILE A 30 -1.03 1.91 -6.77
C ILE A 30 -2.15 2.81 -6.23
N MET A 31 -3.37 2.29 -6.10
CA MET A 31 -4.48 3.07 -5.57
C MET A 31 -4.24 3.51 -4.12
N ASN A 32 -3.63 2.65 -3.29
CA ASN A 32 -3.24 3.04 -1.94
C ASN A 32 -2.26 4.23 -1.98
N PHE A 33 -1.21 4.18 -2.79
CA PHE A 33 -0.27 5.32 -2.91
C PHE A 33 -0.93 6.59 -3.45
N ILE A 34 -1.89 6.47 -4.38
CA ILE A 34 -2.67 7.62 -4.88
C ILE A 34 -3.50 8.24 -3.75
N ILE A 35 -4.20 7.42 -2.97
CA ILE A 35 -5.02 7.89 -1.84
C ILE A 35 -4.12 8.58 -0.81
N ALA A 36 -2.99 7.98 -0.45
CA ALA A 36 -2.01 8.58 0.46
C ALA A 36 -1.54 9.95 -0.05
N PHE A 37 -1.19 10.05 -1.34
CA PHE A 37 -0.75 11.30 -1.92
C PHE A 37 -1.84 12.36 -1.92
N ILE A 38 -3.08 12.02 -2.29
CA ILE A 38 -4.23 12.95 -2.26
C ILE A 38 -4.49 13.46 -0.83
N SER A 39 -4.44 12.58 0.18
CA SER A 39 -4.62 12.98 1.57
C SER A 39 -3.50 13.91 2.04
N MET A 40 -2.25 13.61 1.71
CA MET A 40 -1.11 14.48 2.05
C MET A 40 -1.19 15.84 1.34
N PHE A 41 -1.59 15.84 0.07
CA PHE A 41 -1.83 17.05 -0.68
C PHE A 41 -2.93 17.90 -0.03
N GLY A 42 -4.02 17.26 0.42
CA GLY A 42 -5.08 17.91 1.18
C GLY A 42 -4.59 18.57 2.47
N ILE A 43 -3.68 17.91 3.21
CA ILE A 43 -3.00 18.53 4.36
C ILE A 43 -2.25 19.79 3.90
N GLY A 44 -1.45 19.71 2.82
CA GLY A 44 -0.72 20.86 2.28
C GLY A 44 -1.61 22.05 1.91
N VAL A 45 -2.78 21.80 1.31
CA VAL A 45 -3.79 22.84 1.02
C VAL A 45 -4.28 23.49 2.31
N ILE A 46 -4.64 22.70 3.32
CA ILE A 46 -5.15 23.21 4.59
C ILE A 46 -4.09 24.07 5.28
N LEU A 47 -2.83 23.62 5.33
CA LEU A 47 -1.73 24.37 5.94
C LEU A 47 -1.46 25.70 5.23
N LYS A 48 -1.72 25.77 3.92
CA LYS A 48 -1.57 27.01 3.17
C LYS A 48 -2.64 28.04 3.50
N ILE A 49 -3.87 27.58 3.78
CA ILE A 49 -5.01 28.44 4.11
C ILE A 49 -4.97 28.83 5.59
N ASP A 50 -4.68 27.87 6.45
CA ASP A 50 -4.58 28.03 7.90
C ASP A 50 -3.29 27.36 8.42
N PRO A 51 -2.19 28.11 8.53
CA PRO A 51 -0.93 27.62 9.08
C PRO A 51 -1.04 27.19 10.55
N THR A 52 -2.07 27.66 11.27
CA THR A 52 -2.27 27.32 12.69
C THR A 52 -2.92 25.94 12.88
N PHE A 53 -3.36 25.31 11.80
CA PHE A 53 -4.04 24.01 11.81
C PHE A 53 -3.25 22.89 12.51
N LEU A 54 -1.91 22.92 12.46
CA LEU A 54 -1.06 21.93 13.15
C LEU A 54 -1.05 22.13 14.67
N PHE A 55 -1.30 23.34 15.14
CA PHE A 55 -1.28 23.69 16.57
C PHE A 55 -2.66 23.58 17.22
N ALA A 56 -3.68 23.16 16.47
CA ALA A 56 -5.00 22.89 17.02
C ALA A 56 -4.95 21.63 17.91
N GLU A 57 -4.82 21.84 19.23
CA GLU A 57 -4.78 20.73 20.20
C GLU A 57 -6.15 20.06 20.40
N THR A 58 -7.24 20.82 20.21
CA THR A 58 -8.63 20.35 20.39
C THR A 58 -9.55 20.85 19.28
N GLY A 59 -10.64 20.12 19.02
CA GLY A 59 -11.68 20.51 18.07
C GLY A 59 -11.58 19.83 16.70
N ALA A 60 -12.42 20.27 15.76
CA ALA A 60 -12.57 19.64 14.44
C ALA A 60 -11.27 19.64 13.61
N GLY A 61 -10.44 20.68 13.74
CA GLY A 61 -9.16 20.77 13.04
C GLY A 61 -8.18 19.66 13.47
N SER A 62 -8.01 19.46 14.79
CA SER A 62 -7.17 18.40 15.35
C SER A 62 -7.58 17.00 14.89
N ILE A 63 -8.90 16.72 14.90
CA ILE A 63 -9.45 15.44 14.46
C ILE A 63 -9.20 15.25 12.96
N THR A 64 -9.45 16.28 12.15
CA THR A 64 -9.25 16.22 10.70
C THR A 64 -7.79 15.95 10.35
N TYR A 65 -6.85 16.64 11.00
CA TYR A 65 -5.41 16.39 10.82
C TYR A 65 -5.05 14.95 11.17
N LYS A 66 -5.47 14.47 12.35
CA LYS A 66 -5.20 13.10 12.80
C LYS A 66 -5.77 12.05 11.84
N VAL A 67 -6.99 12.26 11.34
CA VAL A 67 -7.59 11.35 10.36
C VAL A 67 -6.77 11.34 9.08
N LEU A 68 -6.44 12.51 8.52
CA LEU A 68 -5.68 12.60 7.27
C LEU A 68 -4.28 12.00 7.39
N ILE A 69 -3.53 12.29 8.47
CA ILE A 69 -2.18 11.75 8.64
C ILE A 69 -2.19 10.23 8.85
N ASN A 70 -3.19 9.69 9.57
CA ASN A 70 -3.39 8.25 9.67
C ASN A 70 -3.77 7.65 8.32
N LEU A 71 -4.60 8.33 7.53
CA LEU A 71 -4.99 7.87 6.20
C LEU A 71 -3.78 7.75 5.27
N VAL A 72 -2.87 8.74 5.31
CA VAL A 72 -1.59 8.70 4.61
C VAL A 72 -0.78 7.48 5.06
N GLY A 73 -0.48 7.37 6.36
CA GLY A 73 0.36 6.29 6.88
C GLY A 73 -0.20 4.89 6.61
N LEU A 74 -1.51 4.70 6.82
CA LEU A 74 -2.18 3.42 6.55
C LEU A 74 -2.12 3.03 5.07
N ASN A 75 -2.35 3.97 4.16
CA ASN A 75 -2.33 3.67 2.73
C ASN A 75 -0.90 3.41 2.23
N ILE A 76 0.10 4.19 2.65
CA ILE A 76 1.50 3.89 2.31
C ILE A 76 1.88 2.50 2.84
N GLY A 77 1.55 2.20 4.09
CA GLY A 77 1.83 0.91 4.72
C GLY A 77 1.16 -0.26 4.01
N LEU A 78 -0.13 -0.14 3.68
CA LEU A 78 -0.86 -1.15 2.92
C LEU A 78 -0.32 -1.31 1.49
N GLY A 79 0.06 -0.21 0.83
CA GLY A 79 0.69 -0.22 -0.48
C GLY A 79 2.00 -1.00 -0.47
N ILE A 80 2.91 -0.68 0.46
CA ILE A 80 4.19 -1.36 0.62
C ILE A 80 4.00 -2.83 1.01
N PHE A 81 3.11 -3.11 1.96
CA PHE A 81 2.81 -4.47 2.40
C PHE A 81 2.32 -5.33 1.23
N ASN A 82 1.41 -4.82 0.40
CA ASN A 82 0.89 -5.56 -0.75
C ASN A 82 1.93 -5.75 -1.87
N LEU A 83 3.03 -4.99 -1.90
CA LEU A 83 4.13 -5.18 -2.85
C LEU A 83 5.13 -6.25 -2.42
N ILE A 84 5.06 -6.74 -1.18
CA ILE A 84 5.93 -7.83 -0.72
C ILE A 84 5.67 -9.07 -1.59
N PRO A 85 6.71 -9.68 -2.19
CA PRO A 85 6.55 -10.78 -3.14
C PRO A 85 6.32 -12.12 -2.42
N ILE A 86 5.28 -12.20 -1.59
CA ILE A 86 4.89 -13.38 -0.80
C ILE A 86 3.39 -13.64 -0.99
N PRO A 87 2.95 -14.83 -1.46
CA PRO A 87 1.54 -15.19 -1.54
C PRO A 87 0.88 -15.12 -0.16
N PRO A 88 -0.35 -14.59 -0.02
CA PRO A 88 -1.33 -14.24 -1.06
C PRO A 88 -1.24 -12.80 -1.57
N LEU A 89 -0.19 -12.05 -1.23
CA LEU A 89 -0.08 -10.62 -1.54
C LEU A 89 0.07 -10.35 -3.03
N ASP A 90 -0.32 -9.17 -3.47
CA ASP A 90 -0.31 -8.80 -4.88
C ASP A 90 1.09 -8.78 -5.50
N GLY A 91 2.14 -8.47 -4.74
CA GLY A 91 3.54 -8.54 -5.17
C GLY A 91 3.98 -9.93 -5.62
N SER A 92 3.35 -11.00 -5.12
CA SER A 92 3.63 -12.37 -5.57
C SER A 92 3.18 -12.63 -7.02
N LYS A 93 2.15 -11.91 -7.49
CA LYS A 93 1.67 -11.97 -8.88
C LYS A 93 2.56 -11.16 -9.81
N VAL A 94 3.25 -10.13 -9.30
CA VAL A 94 4.34 -9.45 -10.03
C VAL A 94 5.51 -10.40 -10.22
N LEU A 95 5.89 -11.11 -9.15
CA LEU A 95 6.95 -12.10 -9.18
C LEU A 95 6.65 -13.26 -10.15
N SER A 96 5.38 -13.64 -10.32
CA SER A 96 4.97 -14.69 -11.26
C SER A 96 5.15 -14.36 -12.73
N ALA A 97 5.21 -13.07 -13.10
CA ALA A 97 5.53 -12.68 -14.46
C ALA A 97 7.02 -12.86 -14.80
N VAL A 98 7.88 -12.84 -13.79
CA VAL A 98 9.33 -13.05 -13.94
C VAL A 98 9.69 -14.53 -13.83
N LEU A 99 8.97 -15.30 -13.00
CA LEU A 99 9.25 -16.72 -12.80
C LEU A 99 8.70 -17.63 -13.92
N PRO A 100 9.43 -18.70 -14.30
CA PRO A 100 8.92 -19.74 -15.18
C PRO A 100 7.70 -20.45 -14.55
N GLU A 101 6.72 -20.81 -15.38
CA GLU A 101 5.43 -21.37 -14.93
C GLU A 101 5.58 -22.62 -14.04
N LYS A 102 6.58 -23.46 -14.32
CA LYS A 102 6.88 -24.65 -13.51
C LYS A 102 7.12 -24.33 -12.04
N TYR A 103 7.84 -23.23 -11.76
CA TYR A 103 8.11 -22.79 -10.39
C TYR A 103 6.91 -22.06 -9.79
N TYR A 104 6.15 -21.34 -10.61
CA TYR A 104 4.94 -20.65 -10.16
C TYR A 104 3.88 -21.61 -9.60
N PHE A 105 3.58 -22.73 -10.30
CA PHE A 105 2.63 -23.73 -9.80
C PHE A 105 3.11 -24.39 -8.50
N GLY A 106 4.41 -24.67 -8.38
CA GLY A 106 5.01 -25.17 -7.14
C GLY A 106 4.90 -24.15 -6.00
N TYR A 107 5.11 -22.87 -6.30
CA TYR A 107 5.06 -21.77 -5.34
C TYR A 107 3.64 -21.51 -4.82
N MET A 108 2.63 -21.51 -5.71
CA MET A 108 1.21 -21.37 -5.35
C MET A 108 0.69 -22.54 -4.50
N LYS A 109 1.23 -23.76 -4.68
CA LYS A 109 0.85 -24.92 -3.86
C LYS A 109 1.08 -24.70 -2.35
N TYR A 110 2.06 -23.86 -2.01
CA TYR A 110 2.41 -23.55 -0.62
C TYR A 110 1.84 -22.21 -0.12
N GLU A 111 0.91 -21.60 -0.86
CA GLU A 111 0.30 -20.30 -0.50
C GLU A 111 -0.21 -20.26 0.95
N HIS A 112 -0.87 -21.33 1.42
CA HIS A 112 -1.36 -21.41 2.79
C HIS A 112 -0.23 -21.34 3.84
N TYR A 113 0.91 -21.98 3.58
CA TYR A 113 2.07 -21.92 4.47
C TYR A 113 2.71 -20.52 4.45
N PHE A 114 2.82 -19.89 3.28
CA PHE A 114 3.32 -18.52 3.17
C PHE A 114 2.46 -17.52 3.93
N MET A 115 1.13 -17.67 3.88
CA MET A 115 0.22 -16.85 4.66
C MET A 115 0.47 -16.97 6.17
N ILE A 116 0.65 -18.19 6.70
CA ILE A 116 0.93 -18.41 8.12
C ILE A 116 2.28 -17.80 8.51
N VAL A 117 3.32 -18.04 7.71
CA VAL A 117 4.67 -17.50 7.96
C VAL A 117 4.66 -15.97 7.94
N LEU A 118 3.95 -15.36 6.98
CA LEU A 118 3.79 -13.92 6.88
C LEU A 118 3.12 -13.34 8.13
N LEU A 119 2.03 -13.96 8.61
CA LEU A 119 1.34 -13.52 9.83
C LEU A 119 2.23 -13.61 11.07
N ILE A 120 3.00 -14.70 11.21
CA ILE A 120 3.97 -14.85 12.30
C ILE A 120 5.06 -13.78 12.20
N ALA A 121 5.60 -13.53 11.00
CA ALA A 121 6.64 -12.53 10.78
C ALA A 121 6.17 -11.11 11.10
N VAL A 122 4.90 -10.78 10.78
CA VAL A 122 4.28 -9.51 11.16
C VAL A 122 4.07 -9.44 12.67
N TYR A 123 3.53 -10.49 13.29
CA TYR A 123 3.26 -10.53 14.73
C TYR A 123 4.54 -10.43 15.58
N MET A 124 5.61 -11.10 15.15
CA MET A 124 6.93 -11.04 15.81
C MET A 124 7.67 -9.71 15.53
N GLY A 125 7.14 -8.86 14.65
CA GLY A 125 7.77 -7.59 14.30
C GLY A 125 9.00 -7.71 13.40
N PHE A 126 9.28 -8.88 12.80
CA PHE A 126 10.43 -9.04 11.90
C PHE A 126 10.32 -8.14 10.66
N LEU A 127 9.08 -7.93 10.19
CA LEU A 127 8.77 -7.08 9.04
C LEU A 127 8.58 -5.60 9.42
N SER A 128 8.51 -5.24 10.72
CA SER A 128 8.17 -3.86 11.12
C SER A 128 9.27 -2.87 10.75
N ALA A 129 10.53 -3.18 11.04
CA ALA A 129 11.68 -2.33 10.73
C ALA A 129 11.81 -2.00 9.23
N PRO A 130 11.84 -2.99 8.30
CA PRO A 130 11.95 -2.69 6.88
C PRO A 130 10.69 -1.99 6.32
N ILE A 131 9.50 -2.35 6.79
CA ILE A 131 8.25 -1.68 6.36
C ILE A 131 8.24 -0.23 6.83
N ASN A 132 8.64 0.04 8.08
CA ASN A 132 8.71 1.41 8.61
C ASN A 132 9.74 2.25 7.86
N ALA A 133 10.93 1.71 7.59
CA ALA A 133 11.94 2.41 6.80
C ALA A 133 11.44 2.79 5.39
N LEU A 134 10.70 1.89 4.72
CA LEU A 134 10.09 2.18 3.43
C LEU A 134 8.91 3.17 3.55
N ASN A 135 8.10 3.05 4.59
CA ASN A 135 7.01 3.98 4.88
C ASN A 135 7.54 5.39 5.05
N ASP A 136 8.57 5.55 5.89
CA ASP A 136 9.20 6.84 6.19
C ASP A 136 9.80 7.44 4.92
N LEU A 137 10.52 6.64 4.13
CA LEU A 137 11.08 7.10 2.85
C LEU A 137 10.00 7.61 1.88
N VAL A 138 8.92 6.85 1.71
CA VAL A 138 7.82 7.24 0.81
C VAL A 138 7.08 8.45 1.36
N PHE A 139 6.84 8.49 2.68
CA PHE A 139 6.20 9.59 3.35
C PHE A 139 7.00 10.88 3.19
N GLU A 140 8.31 10.86 3.49
CA GLU A 140 9.21 11.99 3.31
C GLU A 140 9.23 12.44 1.85
N GLY A 141 9.36 11.51 0.90
CA GLY A 141 9.34 11.82 -0.52
C GLY A 141 8.05 12.52 -0.96
N MET A 142 6.88 12.00 -0.54
CA MET A 142 5.60 12.66 -0.82
C MET A 142 5.50 14.03 -0.14
N PHE A 143 6.01 14.15 1.09
CA PHE A 143 5.95 15.39 1.86
C PHE A 143 6.82 16.48 1.23
N GLU A 144 8.03 16.14 0.76
CA GLU A 144 8.89 17.06 0.02
C GLU A 144 8.20 17.56 -1.26
N VAL A 145 7.55 16.67 -2.02
CA VAL A 145 6.79 17.08 -3.22
C VAL A 145 5.70 18.09 -2.86
N VAL A 146 4.90 17.80 -1.83
CA VAL A 146 3.84 18.71 -1.37
C VAL A 146 4.43 20.03 -0.87
N ARG A 147 5.52 19.98 -0.11
CA ARG A 147 6.23 21.17 0.40
C ARG A 147 6.71 22.07 -0.74
N ILE A 148 7.33 21.50 -1.77
CA ILE A 148 7.80 22.22 -2.95
C ILE A 148 6.63 22.91 -3.68
N ILE A 149 5.50 22.21 -3.82
CA ILE A 149 4.31 22.75 -4.50
C ILE A 149 3.75 23.97 -3.77
N PHE A 150 3.60 23.89 -2.45
CA PHE A 150 2.98 24.96 -1.66
C PHE A 150 3.94 26.03 -1.15
N ARG A 151 5.26 25.79 -1.29
CA ARG A 151 6.36 26.69 -0.89
C ARG A 151 6.22 27.17 0.55
N PHE A 152 6.14 26.25 1.50
CA PHE A 152 6.26 26.53 2.92
C PHE A 152 7.41 25.74 3.53
#